data_AF-A0A2A2E377-F1
#
_entry.id   AF-A0A2A2E377-F1
#
_cell.length_a   1.000
_cell.length_b   1.000
_cell.length_c   1.000
_cell.angle_alpha   90.00
_cell.angle_beta   90.00
_cell.angle_gamma   90.00
#
_symmetry.space_group_name_H-M   'P 1'
#
loop_
_entity.id
_entity.type
_entity.pdbx_description
1 polymer ?
#
loop_
_entity_poly.entity_id
_entity_poly.type
_entity_poly.pdbx_seq_one_letter_code
_entity_poly.pdbx_strand_id
1 'polypeptide(L)'
;MQRQHPHTQHGFISIEMMIGLIIIAIGIGLAVSRGAGLFGSSNISEEQSNLATLTTNTRALKGSNGYGTSGTNLVPSLIAVNGVPKNMSVVSGVLYNVYGGSVTVVSTGMGFTITSSSLPKDACIALATRAAKNEYEQTKINSGSAVSGEVTTVSATTACSSSANTITWTISS
;
A
#
# COMPACT_ATOMS: atom_id res chain seq x y z
N MET A 1 53.95 -5.11 45.42
CA MET A 1 52.51 -5.42 45.30
C MET A 1 51.72 -4.16 45.58
N GLN A 2 51.01 -3.61 44.59
CA GLN A 2 49.65 -3.07 44.72
C GLN A 2 49.21 -2.53 43.35
N ARG A 3 48.18 -3.18 42.81
CA ARG A 3 47.60 -2.93 41.48
C ARG A 3 46.81 -1.62 41.49
N GLN A 4 47.03 -0.77 40.49
CA GLN A 4 46.10 0.34 40.20
C GLN A 4 44.88 -0.24 39.47
N HIS A 5 43.68 -0.09 40.05
CA HIS A 5 42.42 -0.35 39.35
C HIS A 5 41.83 0.99 38.91
N PRO A 6 41.65 1.26 37.60
CA PRO A 6 40.77 2.32 37.14
C PRO A 6 39.34 1.77 37.17
N HIS A 7 38.56 2.15 38.18
CA HIS A 7 37.12 1.93 38.14
C HIS A 7 36.49 2.94 37.17
N THR A 8 36.04 2.41 36.04
CA THR A 8 35.25 3.05 35.00
C THR A 8 34.02 3.74 35.60
N GLN A 9 33.91 5.06 35.42
CA GLN A 9 32.68 5.79 35.72
C GLN A 9 31.60 5.36 34.71
N HIS A 10 30.58 4.65 35.20
CA HIS A 10 29.36 4.44 34.45
C HIS A 10 28.52 5.72 34.55
N GLY A 11 28.53 6.50 33.46
CA GLY A 11 27.79 7.74 33.35
C GLY A 11 26.30 7.53 33.65
N PHE A 12 25.79 8.30 34.62
CA PHE A 12 24.39 8.35 34.97
C PHE A 12 23.65 9.05 33.82
N ILE A 13 23.07 8.27 32.92
CA ILE A 13 22.15 8.78 31.91
C ILE A 13 20.87 9.16 32.67
N SER A 14 20.61 10.46 32.80
CA SER A 14 19.36 10.96 33.39
C SER A 14 18.16 10.41 32.61
N ILE A 15 17.07 10.08 33.30
CA ILE A 15 15.92 9.40 32.70
C ILE A 15 15.28 10.18 31.54
N GLU A 16 15.33 11.52 31.58
CA GLU A 16 14.92 12.40 30.48
C GLU A 16 15.81 12.29 29.23
N MET A 17 17.11 12.03 29.41
CA MET A 17 18.04 11.81 28.30
C MET A 17 17.82 10.42 27.67
N MET A 18 17.38 9.42 28.45
CA MET A 18 16.97 8.12 27.91
C MET A 18 15.72 8.22 27.03
N ILE A 19 14.71 8.98 27.45
CA ILE A 19 13.50 9.20 26.64
C ILE A 19 13.84 9.96 25.35
N GLY A 20 14.69 10.99 25.45
CA GLY A 20 15.20 11.72 24.27
C GLY A 20 15.94 10.82 23.28
N LEU A 21 16.81 9.93 23.78
CA LEU A 21 17.56 8.98 22.94
C LEU A 21 16.65 7.93 22.29
N ILE A 22 15.56 7.51 22.92
CA ILE A 22 14.58 6.59 22.32
C ILE A 22 13.81 7.26 21.17
N ILE A 23 13.39 8.52 21.35
CA ILE A 23 12.70 9.28 20.30
C ILE A 23 13.65 9.55 19.12
N ILE A 24 14.91 9.90 19.40
CA ILE A 24 15.93 10.11 18.38
C ILE A 24 16.30 8.78 17.69
N ALA A 25 16.36 7.66 18.40
CA ALA A 25 16.63 6.35 17.82
C ALA A 25 15.47 5.85 16.93
N ILE A 26 14.21 6.11 17.31
CA ILE A 26 13.04 5.85 16.46
C ILE A 26 13.06 6.78 15.24
N GLY A 27 13.38 8.06 15.44
CA GLY A 27 13.50 9.05 14.37
C GLY A 27 14.61 8.73 13.35
N ILE A 28 15.77 8.24 13.82
CA ILE A 28 16.91 7.84 13.00
C ILE A 28 16.69 6.44 12.40
N GLY A 29 16.03 5.51 13.10
CA GLY A 29 15.57 4.24 12.53
C GLY A 29 14.60 4.42 11.35
N LEU A 30 13.82 5.51 11.36
CA LEU A 30 12.99 5.97 10.24
C LEU A 30 13.77 6.79 9.18
N ALA A 31 15.01 7.17 9.45
CA ALA A 31 15.86 7.96 8.56
C ALA A 31 16.90 7.11 7.80
N VAL A 32 17.41 6.02 8.37
CA VAL A 32 18.44 5.18 7.72
C VAL A 32 17.82 4.18 6.72
N SER A 33 16.50 3.96 6.73
CA SER A 33 15.77 3.30 5.64
C SER A 33 15.63 4.19 4.38
N ARG A 34 16.03 5.46 4.44
CA ARG A 34 15.83 6.46 3.38
C ARG A 34 16.90 6.42 2.27
N GLY A 35 17.43 5.25 1.93
CA GLY A 35 18.11 5.05 0.64
C GLY A 35 17.12 4.89 -0.53
N ALA A 36 15.90 4.44 -0.26
CA ALA A 36 14.84 4.25 -1.27
C ALA A 36 13.79 5.40 -1.31
N GLY A 37 13.90 6.37 -0.41
CA GLY A 37 12.87 7.39 -0.16
C GLY A 37 12.78 8.53 -1.17
N LEU A 38 13.70 8.64 -2.14
CA LEU A 38 13.68 9.71 -3.14
C LEU A 38 12.81 9.38 -4.36
N PHE A 39 12.54 8.10 -4.63
CA PHE A 39 11.64 7.66 -5.72
C PHE A 39 10.32 7.08 -5.19
N GLY A 40 10.28 6.62 -3.93
CA GLY A 40 9.08 6.04 -3.32
C GLY A 40 7.92 7.03 -3.22
N SER A 41 8.13 8.28 -2.79
CA SER A 41 7.02 9.22 -2.56
C SER A 41 6.28 9.62 -3.84
N SER A 42 7.00 9.90 -4.93
CA SER A 42 6.41 10.24 -6.23
C SER A 42 5.67 9.05 -6.82
N ASN A 43 6.29 7.87 -6.85
CA ASN A 43 5.65 6.65 -7.36
C ASN A 43 4.42 6.25 -6.51
N ILE A 44 4.50 6.41 -5.18
CA ILE A 44 3.37 6.16 -4.28
C ILE A 44 2.24 7.15 -4.53
N SER A 45 2.56 8.43 -4.75
CA SER A 45 1.54 9.45 -5.06
C SER A 45 0.90 9.23 -6.43
N GLU A 46 1.71 8.84 -7.42
CA GLU A 46 1.24 8.52 -8.76
C GLU A 46 0.35 7.28 -8.77
N GLU A 47 0.77 6.20 -8.10
CA GLU A 47 -0.03 4.98 -8.01
C GLU A 47 -1.34 5.22 -7.25
N GLN A 48 -1.35 6.05 -6.20
CA GLN A 48 -2.60 6.47 -5.56
C GLN A 48 -3.54 7.18 -6.53
N SER A 49 -3.01 8.12 -7.32
CA SER A 49 -3.81 8.84 -8.32
C SER A 49 -4.34 7.91 -9.41
N ASN A 50 -3.51 6.95 -9.85
CA ASN A 50 -3.90 5.91 -10.80
C ASN A 50 -5.01 5.04 -10.22
N LEU A 51 -4.88 4.55 -8.99
CA LEU A 51 -5.90 3.72 -8.33
C LEU A 51 -7.21 4.49 -8.08
N ALA A 52 -7.14 5.76 -7.69
CA ALA A 52 -8.33 6.60 -7.50
C ALA A 52 -9.07 6.86 -8.83
N THR A 53 -8.32 7.14 -9.90
CA THR A 53 -8.87 7.32 -11.25
C THR A 53 -9.46 6.01 -11.78
N LEU A 54 -8.74 4.90 -11.62
CA LEU A 54 -9.19 3.57 -12.01
C LEU A 54 -10.46 3.18 -11.26
N THR A 55 -10.54 3.46 -9.96
CA THR A 55 -11.73 3.23 -9.14
C THR A 55 -12.91 4.05 -9.65
N THR A 56 -12.73 5.35 -9.90
CA THR A 56 -13.76 6.25 -10.42
C THR A 56 -14.27 5.79 -11.79
N ASN A 57 -13.37 5.48 -12.72
CA ASN A 57 -13.73 5.03 -14.05
C ASN A 57 -14.37 3.64 -14.04
N THR A 58 -13.96 2.76 -13.13
CA THR A 58 -14.63 1.48 -12.93
C THR A 58 -16.04 1.69 -12.43
N ARG A 59 -16.29 2.61 -11.48
CA ARG A 59 -17.65 2.94 -11.03
C ARG A 59 -18.56 3.38 -12.16
N ALA A 60 -18.02 4.12 -13.13
CA ALA A 60 -18.77 4.56 -14.31
C ALA A 60 -19.19 3.41 -15.25
N LEU A 61 -18.59 2.21 -15.14
CA LEU A 61 -19.00 1.03 -15.90
C LEU A 61 -20.27 0.35 -15.38
N LYS A 62 -20.82 0.80 -14.24
CA LYS A 62 -21.99 0.16 -13.63
C LYS A 62 -23.19 0.23 -14.56
N GLY A 63 -23.69 -0.92 -14.99
CA GLY A 63 -24.95 -1.06 -15.71
C GLY A 63 -26.11 -1.38 -14.77
N SER A 64 -27.29 -1.60 -15.35
CA SER A 64 -28.51 -1.97 -14.60
C SER A 64 -28.36 -3.26 -13.77
N ASN A 65 -27.48 -4.17 -14.20
CA ASN A 65 -27.18 -5.44 -13.53
C ASN A 65 -25.87 -5.38 -12.72
N GLY A 66 -25.37 -4.19 -12.37
CA GLY A 66 -24.07 -4.01 -11.75
C GLY A 66 -22.93 -4.10 -12.76
N TYR A 67 -21.86 -4.81 -12.40
CA TYR A 67 -20.64 -4.96 -13.21
C TYR A 67 -20.59 -6.31 -13.94
N GLY A 68 -21.74 -6.93 -14.21
CA GLY A 68 -21.85 -8.27 -14.79
C GLY A 68 -21.68 -9.37 -13.73
N THR A 69 -21.51 -10.63 -14.17
CA THR A 69 -21.36 -11.78 -13.26
C THR A 69 -20.11 -11.66 -12.40
N SER A 70 -20.18 -12.13 -11.14
CA SER A 70 -18.98 -12.19 -10.28
C SER A 70 -17.86 -12.97 -10.96
N GLY A 71 -16.63 -12.45 -10.89
CA GLY A 71 -15.47 -12.99 -11.60
C GLY A 71 -15.24 -12.42 -13.00
N THR A 72 -16.14 -11.59 -13.53
CA THR A 72 -15.95 -10.93 -14.84
C THR A 72 -14.76 -9.97 -14.80
N ASN A 73 -13.82 -10.11 -15.74
CA ASN A 73 -12.72 -9.16 -15.92
C ASN A 73 -13.25 -7.86 -16.55
N LEU A 74 -13.07 -6.74 -15.85
CA LEU A 74 -13.55 -5.41 -16.27
C LEU A 74 -12.47 -4.62 -17.04
N VAL A 75 -11.22 -5.08 -17.07
CA VAL A 75 -10.11 -4.40 -17.75
C VAL A 75 -10.38 -4.16 -19.24
N PRO A 76 -10.91 -5.13 -20.03
CA PRO A 76 -11.22 -4.88 -21.44
C PRO A 76 -12.23 -3.73 -21.64
N SER A 77 -13.25 -3.66 -20.78
CA SER A 77 -14.24 -2.58 -20.80
C SER A 77 -13.62 -1.24 -20.43
N LEU A 78 -12.75 -1.20 -19.41
CA LEU A 78 -12.00 -0.01 -19.03
C LEU A 78 -11.12 0.51 -20.17
N ILE A 79 -10.44 -0.38 -20.89
CA ILE A 79 -9.63 -0.01 -22.06
C ILE A 79 -10.53 0.56 -23.16
N ALA A 80 -11.65 -0.11 -23.47
CA ALA A 80 -12.57 0.31 -24.52
C ALA A 80 -13.16 1.71 -24.30
N VAL A 81 -13.40 2.10 -23.04
CA VAL A 81 -13.92 3.44 -22.69
C VAL A 81 -12.82 4.47 -22.39
N ASN A 82 -11.55 4.15 -22.62
CA ASN A 82 -10.39 4.98 -22.21
C ASN A 82 -10.39 5.32 -20.70
N GLY A 83 -10.91 4.40 -19.88
CA GLY A 83 -10.99 4.51 -18.43
C GLY A 83 -9.73 4.08 -17.68
N VAL A 84 -8.69 3.62 -18.38
CA VAL A 84 -7.39 3.32 -17.78
C VAL A 84 -6.60 4.62 -17.59
N PRO A 85 -6.00 4.88 -16.41
CA PRO A 85 -5.13 6.04 -16.21
C PRO A 85 -3.99 6.06 -17.23
N LYS A 86 -3.73 7.23 -17.84
CA LYS A 86 -2.71 7.39 -18.90
C LYS A 86 -1.30 6.99 -18.46
N ASN A 87 -1.05 7.03 -17.16
CA ASN A 87 0.24 6.78 -16.55
C ASN A 87 0.46 5.28 -16.28
N MET A 88 -0.59 4.45 -16.42
CA MET A 88 -0.49 3.00 -16.32
C MET A 88 -0.13 2.40 -17.68
N SER A 89 0.78 1.42 -17.66
CA SER A 89 1.12 0.67 -18.86
C SER A 89 0.08 -0.41 -19.13
N VAL A 90 -0.28 -0.59 -20.41
CA VAL A 90 -1.17 -1.66 -20.87
C VAL A 90 -0.43 -2.51 -21.88
N VAL A 91 -0.17 -3.77 -21.55
CA VAL A 91 0.51 -4.72 -22.45
C VAL A 91 -0.39 -5.93 -22.64
N SER A 92 -0.80 -6.20 -23.87
CA SER A 92 -1.68 -7.33 -24.22
C SER A 92 -2.96 -7.42 -23.35
N GLY A 93 -3.54 -6.27 -23.00
CA GLY A 93 -4.75 -6.20 -22.17
C GLY A 93 -4.52 -6.36 -20.65
N VAL A 94 -3.27 -6.40 -20.20
CA VAL A 94 -2.89 -6.41 -18.78
C VAL A 94 -2.44 -5.02 -18.36
N LEU A 95 -2.98 -4.51 -17.25
CA LEU A 95 -2.56 -3.25 -16.67
C LEU A 95 -1.36 -3.47 -15.76
N TYR A 96 -0.44 -2.51 -15.72
CA TYR A 96 0.70 -2.52 -14.81
C TYR A 96 0.74 -1.25 -13.98
N ASN A 97 1.02 -1.42 -12.69
CA ASN A 97 1.33 -0.33 -11.78
C ASN A 97 2.72 0.25 -12.06
N VAL A 98 3.05 1.36 -11.42
CA VAL A 98 4.34 2.05 -11.56
C VAL A 98 5.55 1.21 -11.09
N TYR A 99 5.31 0.07 -10.43
CA TYR A 99 6.34 -0.86 -9.95
C TYR A 99 6.50 -2.10 -10.86
N GLY A 100 5.77 -2.17 -11.99
CA GLY A 100 5.79 -3.30 -12.91
C GLY A 100 4.98 -4.51 -12.45
N GLY A 101 4.18 -4.37 -11.39
CA GLY A 101 3.19 -5.36 -10.96
C GLY A 101 1.88 -5.25 -11.74
N SER A 102 1.20 -6.38 -11.91
CA SER A 102 -0.09 -6.41 -12.61
C SER A 102 -1.20 -5.78 -11.78
N VAL A 103 -2.08 -5.03 -12.44
CA VAL A 103 -3.32 -4.53 -11.86
C VAL A 103 -4.52 -5.18 -12.56
N THR A 104 -5.42 -5.76 -11.77
CA THR A 104 -6.64 -6.39 -12.28
C THR A 104 -7.87 -5.74 -11.67
N VAL A 105 -8.95 -5.68 -12.44
CA VAL A 105 -10.25 -5.20 -12.00
C VAL A 105 -11.30 -6.26 -12.30
N VAL A 106 -11.95 -6.80 -11.27
CA VAL A 106 -12.84 -7.95 -11.38
C VAL A 106 -14.18 -7.67 -10.71
N SER A 107 -15.28 -8.00 -11.39
CA SER A 107 -16.63 -7.85 -10.85
C SER A 107 -16.86 -8.76 -9.64
N THR A 108 -17.57 -8.26 -8.63
CA THR A 108 -18.18 -9.05 -7.54
C THR A 108 -19.70 -9.20 -7.73
N GLY A 109 -20.23 -8.81 -8.90
CA GLY A 109 -21.66 -8.67 -9.17
C GLY A 109 -22.08 -7.20 -9.08
N MET A 110 -22.39 -6.75 -7.88
CA MET A 110 -22.81 -5.37 -7.60
C MET A 110 -21.63 -4.44 -7.31
N GLY A 111 -20.44 -4.98 -7.05
CA GLY A 111 -19.22 -4.24 -6.82
C GLY A 111 -18.09 -4.74 -7.72
N PHE A 112 -16.87 -4.38 -7.34
CA PHE A 112 -15.67 -4.87 -8.00
C PHE A 112 -14.50 -4.93 -7.02
N THR A 113 -13.49 -5.71 -7.37
CA THR A 113 -12.20 -5.74 -6.71
C THR A 113 -11.14 -5.16 -7.62
N ILE A 114 -10.23 -4.38 -7.06
CA ILE A 114 -8.98 -3.96 -7.69
C ILE A 114 -7.85 -4.70 -6.97
N THR A 115 -7.02 -5.41 -7.71
CA THR A 115 -5.83 -6.08 -7.15
C THR A 115 -4.58 -5.52 -7.81
N SER A 116 -3.63 -5.04 -7.01
CA SER A 116 -2.31 -4.56 -7.46
C SER A 116 -1.22 -5.42 -6.85
N SER A 117 -0.34 -5.99 -7.67
CA SER A 117 0.72 -6.93 -7.27
C SER A 117 2.11 -6.30 -7.30
N SER A 118 3.12 -7.04 -6.83
CA SER A 118 4.55 -6.66 -6.84
C SER A 118 4.85 -5.29 -6.21
N LEU A 119 4.04 -4.89 -5.21
CA LEU A 119 4.24 -3.64 -4.49
C LEU A 119 5.44 -3.76 -3.53
N PRO A 120 6.43 -2.86 -3.61
CA PRO A 120 7.46 -2.73 -2.60
C PRO A 120 6.86 -2.50 -1.21
N LYS A 121 7.62 -2.83 -0.17
CA LYS A 121 7.11 -2.80 1.22
C LYS A 121 6.58 -1.42 1.63
N ASP A 122 7.31 -0.35 1.33
CA ASP A 122 6.93 1.02 1.62
C ASP A 122 5.65 1.44 0.87
N ALA A 123 5.58 1.10 -0.42
CA ALA A 123 4.39 1.34 -1.23
C ALA A 123 3.17 0.56 -0.73
N CYS A 124 3.35 -0.71 -0.35
CA CYS A 124 2.29 -1.53 0.22
C CYS A 124 1.72 -0.88 1.50
N ILE A 125 2.59 -0.46 2.42
CA ILE A 125 2.16 0.18 3.68
C ILE A 125 1.42 1.49 3.38
N ALA A 126 1.97 2.32 2.50
CA ALA A 126 1.37 3.61 2.16
C ALA A 126 0.02 3.45 1.45
N LEU A 127 -0.09 2.54 0.48
CA LEU A 127 -1.33 2.33 -0.28
C LEU A 127 -2.41 1.65 0.57
N ALA A 128 -2.05 0.68 1.41
CA ALA A 128 -2.99 0.01 2.28
C ALA A 128 -3.61 0.97 3.31
N THR A 129 -2.81 1.84 3.91
CA THR A 129 -3.25 2.77 4.97
C THR A 129 -4.05 3.96 4.44
N ARG A 130 -3.83 4.33 3.17
CA ARG A 130 -4.52 5.44 2.51
C ARG A 130 -5.82 5.04 1.83
N ALA A 131 -6.14 3.75 1.81
CA ALA A 131 -7.45 3.26 1.43
C ALA A 131 -8.49 3.81 2.42
N ALA A 132 -9.12 4.93 2.08
CA ALA A 132 -10.13 5.53 2.93
C ALA A 132 -11.35 4.60 3.01
N LYS A 133 -11.93 4.47 4.20
CA LYS A 133 -13.14 3.65 4.46
C LYS A 133 -14.32 3.99 3.52
N ASN A 134 -14.40 5.24 3.05
CA ASN A 134 -15.46 5.69 2.15
C ASN A 134 -15.23 5.29 0.69
N GLU A 135 -13.99 4.94 0.33
CA GLU A 135 -13.63 4.54 -1.04
C GLU A 135 -13.59 3.03 -1.21
N TYR A 136 -13.18 2.30 -0.17
CA TYR A 136 -12.98 0.85 -0.19
C TYR A 136 -13.68 0.18 0.99
N GLU A 137 -14.51 -0.83 0.74
CA GLU A 137 -15.24 -1.55 1.79
C GLU A 137 -14.36 -2.56 2.52
N GLN A 138 -13.48 -3.23 1.78
CA GLN A 138 -12.53 -4.17 2.33
C GLN A 138 -11.16 -3.99 1.69
N THR A 139 -10.11 -4.12 2.50
CA THR A 139 -8.73 -4.18 2.03
C THR A 139 -8.11 -5.48 2.49
N LYS A 140 -7.55 -6.25 1.57
CA LYS A 140 -6.82 -7.48 1.85
C LYS A 140 -5.38 -7.32 1.40
N ILE A 141 -4.44 -7.62 2.29
CA ILE A 141 -3.01 -7.54 2.02
C ILE A 141 -2.46 -8.98 1.99
N ASN A 142 -1.78 -9.33 0.89
CA ASN A 142 -1.21 -10.65 0.65
C ASN A 142 -2.25 -11.77 0.89
N SER A 143 -1.85 -12.83 1.59
CA SER A 143 -2.73 -13.93 2.01
C SER A 143 -3.46 -13.66 3.33
N GLY A 144 -3.40 -12.44 3.88
CA GLY A 144 -4.05 -12.07 5.13
C GLY A 144 -5.58 -12.01 5.03
N SER A 145 -6.24 -11.83 6.18
CA SER A 145 -7.69 -11.61 6.23
C SER A 145 -8.06 -10.24 5.66
N ALA A 146 -9.25 -10.15 5.06
CA ALA A 146 -9.81 -8.87 4.63
C ALA A 146 -10.15 -8.00 5.86
N VAL A 147 -9.70 -6.75 5.83
CA VAL A 147 -9.99 -5.74 6.85
C VAL A 147 -11.12 -4.86 6.34
N SER A 148 -12.20 -4.73 7.11
CA SER A 148 -13.25 -3.76 6.83
C SER A 148 -12.98 -2.48 7.63
N GLY A 149 -12.98 -1.34 6.96
CA GLY A 149 -12.62 -0.06 7.56
C GLY A 149 -11.15 0.31 7.41
N GLU A 150 -10.64 1.12 8.34
CA GLU A 150 -9.29 1.67 8.27
C GLU A 150 -8.23 0.58 8.48
N VAL A 151 -7.25 0.53 7.59
CA VAL A 151 -6.01 -0.23 7.80
C VAL A 151 -5.02 0.67 8.52
N THR A 152 -4.72 0.37 9.79
CA THR A 152 -3.74 1.15 10.54
C THR A 152 -2.32 0.94 10.01
N THR A 153 -1.44 1.92 10.24
CA THR A 153 -0.01 1.82 9.87
C THR A 153 0.68 0.61 10.53
N VAL A 154 0.29 0.27 11.75
CA VAL A 154 0.84 -0.89 12.49
C VAL A 154 0.40 -2.21 11.86
N SER A 155 -0.89 -2.35 11.52
CA SER A 155 -1.38 -3.56 10.86
C SER A 155 -0.82 -3.71 9.45
N ALA A 156 -0.72 -2.61 8.69
CA ALA A 156 -0.11 -2.59 7.37
C ALA A 156 1.38 -2.97 7.41
N THR A 157 2.15 -2.46 8.39
CA THR A 157 3.58 -2.79 8.55
C THR A 157 3.78 -4.29 8.83
N THR A 158 2.83 -4.91 9.52
CA THR A 158 2.85 -6.35 9.82
C THR A 158 2.45 -7.18 8.59
N ALA A 159 1.42 -6.74 7.87
CA ALA A 159 0.86 -7.47 6.74
C ALA A 159 1.70 -7.35 5.45
N CYS A 160 2.35 -6.20 5.22
CA CYS A 160 3.29 -5.94 4.12
C CYS A 160 4.68 -6.51 4.45
N SER A 161 4.76 -7.83 4.62
CA SER A 161 5.96 -8.52 5.09
C SER A 161 6.92 -8.97 3.98
N SER A 162 6.45 -9.02 2.73
CA SER A 162 7.22 -9.52 1.58
C SER A 162 8.01 -8.42 0.87
N SER A 163 9.00 -8.81 0.07
CA SER A 163 9.68 -7.91 -0.88
C SER A 163 8.76 -7.48 -2.04
N ALA A 164 7.82 -8.33 -2.40
CA ALA A 164 6.76 -8.09 -3.37
C ALA A 164 5.41 -8.40 -2.70
N ASN A 165 4.57 -7.39 -2.51
CA ASN A 165 3.29 -7.51 -1.84
C ASN A 165 2.14 -7.35 -2.84
N THR A 166 0.98 -7.88 -2.48
CA THR A 166 -0.26 -7.73 -3.22
C THR A 166 -1.30 -7.09 -2.33
N ILE A 167 -2.04 -6.11 -2.84
CA ILE A 167 -3.21 -5.56 -2.16
C ILE A 167 -4.42 -5.76 -3.05
N THR A 168 -5.51 -6.24 -2.45
CA THR A 168 -6.83 -6.29 -3.07
C THR A 168 -7.77 -5.38 -2.30
N TRP A 169 -8.34 -4.41 -3.00
CA TRP A 169 -9.42 -3.57 -2.49
C TRP A 169 -10.75 -4.03 -3.06
N THR A 170 -11.73 -4.24 -2.20
CA THR A 170 -13.12 -4.55 -2.57
C THR A 170 -13.95 -3.30 -2.42
N ILE A 171 -14.71 -2.98 -3.46
CA ILE A 171 -15.60 -1.84 -3.53
C ILE A 171 -17.02 -2.37 -3.77
N SER A 172 -17.95 -2.04 -2.89
CA SER A 172 -19.38 -2.14 -3.17
C SER A 172 -19.85 -0.83 -3.78
N SER A 173 -20.71 -0.89 -4.79
CA SER A 173 -21.13 0.29 -5.54
C SER A 173 -22.55 0.20 -6.05
#